data_AF-A0A3S2TK02-F1
#
_entry.id   AF-A0A3S2TK02-F1
#
_cell.length_a   1.000
_cell.length_b   1.000
_cell.length_c   1.000
_cell.angle_alpha   90.00
_cell.angle_beta   90.00
_cell.angle_gamma   90.00
#
_symmetry.space_group_name_H-M   'P 1'
#
loop_
_entity.id
_entity.type
_entity.pdbx_description
1 polymer ?
#
loop_
_entity_poly.entity_id
_entity_poly.type
_entity_poly.pdbx_seq_one_letter_code
_entity_poly.pdbx_strand_id
1 'polypeptide(L)'
;MHSILAVDDSASMRQMVSFTLKNAGFNVVEAVDGQDAWEKASSRDFSLVLTDQNMPRMDGISLTKRLRENPKFKATPILILTTESSDQMKQAGRAAGATGWLVKPFDPAKLVEVIGKVIR
;
A
#
# COMPACT_ATOMS: atom_id res chain seq x y z
N MET A 1 -9.56 -15.21 4.53
CA MET A 1 -9.57 -14.38 3.30
C MET A 1 -8.86 -13.07 3.64
N HIS A 2 -7.78 -12.74 2.94
CA HIS A 2 -6.95 -11.57 3.27
C HIS A 2 -7.56 -10.29 2.70
N SER A 3 -7.62 -9.24 3.52
CA SER A 3 -8.08 -7.91 3.11
C SER A 3 -6.88 -7.00 2.87
N ILE A 4 -6.84 -6.38 1.68
CA ILE A 4 -5.79 -5.46 1.26
C ILE A 4 -6.37 -4.05 1.17
N LEU A 5 -5.69 -3.08 1.78
CA LEU A 5 -5.98 -1.67 1.61
C LEU A 5 -5.14 -1.13 0.44
N ALA A 6 -5.78 -0.79 -0.68
CA ALA A 6 -5.14 -0.23 -1.86
C ALA A 6 -5.36 1.29 -1.91
N VAL A 7 -4.28 2.05 -1.80
CA VAL A 7 -4.28 3.51 -1.72
C VAL A 7 -3.50 4.07 -2.90
N ASP A 8 -4.13 4.93 -3.69
CA ASP A 8 -3.51 5.65 -4.80
C ASP A 8 -4.43 6.84 -5.11
N ASP A 9 -3.95 7.98 -5.58
CA ASP A 9 -4.80 9.14 -5.91
C ASP A 9 -5.37 9.04 -7.33
N SER A 10 -4.71 8.29 -8.21
CA SER A 10 -5.19 7.97 -9.55
C SER A 10 -6.28 6.90 -9.52
N ALA A 11 -7.49 7.27 -9.94
CA ALA A 11 -8.62 6.35 -10.03
C ALA A 11 -8.32 5.14 -10.93
N SER A 12 -7.66 5.36 -12.07
CA SER A 12 -7.30 4.28 -13.01
C SER A 12 -6.32 3.29 -12.37
N MET A 13 -5.32 3.78 -11.64
CA MET A 13 -4.37 2.92 -10.94
C MET A 13 -5.03 2.13 -9.81
N ARG A 14 -5.86 2.79 -8.99
CA ARG A 14 -6.65 2.11 -7.95
C ARG A 14 -7.50 0.99 -8.53
N GLN A 15 -8.23 1.26 -9.63
CA GLN A 15 -9.09 0.28 -10.28
C GLN A 15 -8.30 -0.89 -10.85
N MET A 16 -7.18 -0.64 -11.53
CA MET A 16 -6.31 -1.69 -12.07
C MET A 16 -5.76 -2.59 -10.95
N VAL A 17 -5.24 -2.00 -9.88
CA VAL A 17 -4.74 -2.74 -8.71
C VAL A 17 -5.87 -3.55 -8.07
N SER A 18 -7.02 -2.92 -7.81
CA SER A 18 -8.19 -3.55 -7.20
C SER A 18 -8.69 -4.73 -8.02
N PHE A 19 -8.82 -4.58 -9.34
CA PHE A 19 -9.20 -5.64 -10.25
C PHE A 19 -8.20 -6.80 -10.22
N THR A 20 -6.91 -6.50 -10.31
CA THR A 20 -5.83 -7.51 -10.28
C THR A 20 -5.89 -8.35 -9.00
N LEU A 21 -5.99 -7.69 -7.85
CA LEU A 21 -5.97 -8.36 -6.55
C LEU A 21 -7.28 -9.13 -6.27
N LYS A 22 -8.43 -8.60 -6.69
CA LYS A 22 -9.71 -9.31 -6.59
C LYS A 22 -9.70 -10.59 -7.44
N ASN A 23 -9.16 -10.54 -8.65
CA ASN A 23 -9.02 -11.73 -9.51
C ASN A 23 -8.05 -12.77 -8.91
N ALA A 24 -7.08 -12.33 -8.12
CA ALA A 24 -6.19 -13.22 -7.35
C ALA A 24 -6.84 -13.76 -6.05
N GLY A 25 -8.11 -13.44 -5.77
CA GLY A 25 -8.86 -13.96 -4.62
C GLY A 25 -8.76 -13.12 -3.34
N PHE A 26 -8.19 -11.91 -3.39
CA PHE A 26 -8.11 -11.01 -2.24
C PHE A 26 -9.36 -10.13 -2.11
N ASN A 27 -9.71 -9.77 -0.87
CA ASN A 27 -10.64 -8.67 -0.63
C ASN A 27 -9.86 -7.36 -0.72
N VAL A 28 -10.36 -6.40 -1.51
CA VAL A 28 -9.69 -5.11 -1.66
C VAL A 28 -10.60 -3.99 -1.18
N VAL A 29 -10.06 -3.14 -0.32
CA VAL A 29 -10.65 -1.85 0.06
C VAL A 29 -9.81 -0.76 -0.57
N GLU A 30 -10.44 0.12 -1.32
CA GLU A 30 -9.76 1.23 -1.98
C GLU A 30 -9.80 2.48 -1.10
N ALA A 31 -8.74 3.28 -1.16
CA ALA A 31 -8.68 4.60 -0.56
C ALA A 31 -8.05 5.61 -1.53
N VAL A 32 -8.59 6.82 -1.58
CA VAL A 32 -8.22 7.82 -2.59
C VAL A 32 -6.98 8.64 -2.24
N ASP A 33 -6.53 8.58 -0.98
CA ASP A 33 -5.28 9.15 -0.51
C ASP A 33 -4.95 8.63 0.91
N GLY A 34 -3.85 9.11 1.50
CA GLY A 34 -3.42 8.68 2.82
C GLY A 34 -4.38 9.03 3.96
N GLN A 35 -5.18 10.09 3.84
CA GLN A 35 -6.12 10.46 4.90
C GLN A 35 -7.33 9.51 4.89
N ASP A 36 -7.92 9.26 3.72
CA ASP A 36 -8.99 8.27 3.54
C ASP A 36 -8.51 6.87 3.94
N ALA A 37 -7.27 6.51 3.59
CA ALA A 37 -6.65 5.25 4.00
C ALA A 37 -6.54 5.12 5.51
N TRP A 38 -6.11 6.18 6.20
CA TRP A 38 -5.99 6.19 7.66
C TRP A 38 -7.35 6.01 8.35
N GLU A 39 -8.39 6.68 7.87
CA GLU A 39 -9.76 6.56 8.42
C GLU A 39 -10.31 5.14 8.25
N LYS A 40 -10.09 4.54 7.08
CA LYS A 40 -10.45 3.12 6.81
C LYS A 40 -9.61 2.14 7.62
N ALA A 41 -8.32 2.38 7.76
CA ALA A 41 -7.41 1.56 8.58
C ALA A 41 -7.76 1.62 10.07
N SER A 42 -8.29 2.75 10.53
CA SER A 42 -8.73 2.92 11.92
C SER A 42 -9.98 2.10 12.26
N SER A 43 -10.86 1.86 11.27
CA SER A 43 -12.13 1.15 11.46
C SER A 43 -12.10 -0.34 11.11
N ARG A 44 -11.05 -0.83 10.41
CA ARG A 44 -10.99 -2.20 9.86
C ARG A 44 -9.59 -2.79 9.92
N ASP A 45 -9.49 -4.11 9.98
CA ASP A 45 -8.21 -4.84 9.92
C ASP A 45 -7.82 -5.12 8.47
N PHE A 46 -6.52 -5.01 8.18
CA PHE A 46 -5.93 -5.32 6.89
C PHE A 46 -4.72 -6.23 7.05
N SER A 47 -4.62 -7.21 6.16
CA SER A 47 -3.48 -8.12 6.07
C SER A 47 -2.31 -7.49 5.30
N LEU A 48 -2.57 -6.45 4.50
CA LEU A 48 -1.55 -5.70 3.78
C LEU A 48 -2.08 -4.31 3.43
N VAL A 49 -1.17 -3.32 3.41
CA VAL A 49 -1.43 -1.98 2.89
C VAL A 49 -0.54 -1.77 1.67
N LEU A 50 -1.15 -1.37 0.56
CA LEU A 50 -0.48 -1.00 -0.68
C LEU A 50 -0.77 0.47 -0.90
N THR A 51 0.25 1.34 -0.87
CA THR A 51 0.05 2.79 -0.96
C THR A 51 0.91 3.39 -2.06
N ASP A 52 0.35 4.30 -2.84
CA ASP A 52 1.16 5.22 -3.63
C ASP A 52 1.98 6.13 -2.70
N GLN A 53 3.11 6.61 -3.21
CA GLN A 53 3.95 7.54 -2.48
C GLN A 53 3.38 8.97 -2.52
N ASN A 54 2.98 9.45 -3.70
CA ASN A 54 2.70 10.86 -3.95
C ASN A 54 1.19 11.08 -4.02
N MET A 55 0.59 11.48 -2.90
CA MET A 55 -0.86 11.67 -2.80
C MET A 55 -1.19 13.02 -2.13
N PRO A 56 -2.34 13.63 -2.44
CA PRO A 56 -2.79 14.83 -1.75
C PRO A 56 -3.16 14.54 -0.29
N ARG A 57 -3.18 15.59 0.55
CA ARG A 57 -3.50 15.57 1.99
C ARG A 57 -2.51 14.79 2.86
N MET A 58 -2.24 13.53 2.54
CA MET A 58 -1.26 12.68 3.21
C MET A 58 -0.61 11.75 2.19
N ASP A 59 0.72 11.86 2.10
CA ASP A 59 1.55 11.02 1.25
C ASP A 59 1.73 9.60 1.84
N GLY A 60 2.22 8.67 1.02
CA GLY A 60 2.38 7.27 1.42
C GLY A 60 3.42 7.03 2.52
N ILE A 61 4.45 7.88 2.60
CA ILE A 61 5.48 7.78 3.64
C ILE A 61 4.90 8.24 4.98
N SER A 62 4.19 9.36 4.99
CA SER A 62 3.47 9.89 6.15
C SER A 62 2.38 8.92 6.64
N LEU A 63 1.61 8.33 5.72
CA LEU A 63 0.67 7.25 6.04
C LEU A 63 1.38 6.06 6.69
N THR A 64 2.50 5.61 6.11
CA THR A 64 3.27 4.48 6.64
C THR A 64 3.71 4.73 8.08
N LYS A 65 4.27 5.91 8.37
CA LYS A 65 4.67 6.28 9.75
C LYS A 65 3.48 6.22 10.71
N ARG A 66 2.36 6.82 10.33
CA ARG A 66 1.14 6.85 11.15
C ARG A 66 0.57 5.46 11.40
N LEU A 67 0.59 4.59 10.40
CA LEU A 67 0.22 3.19 10.57
C LEU A 67 1.17 2.46 11.52
N ARG A 68 2.48 2.71 11.45
CA ARG A 68 3.46 2.08 12.34
C ARG A 68 3.36 2.52 13.81
N GLU A 69 2.83 3.71 14.06
CA GLU A 69 2.49 4.16 15.42
C GLU A 69 1.28 3.40 16.00
N ASN A 70 0.44 2.81 15.16
CA ASN A 70 -0.71 2.02 15.60
C ASN A 70 -0.29 0.56 15.85
N PRO A 71 -0.44 0.02 17.08
CA PRO A 71 -0.08 -1.36 17.42
C PRO A 71 -0.71 -2.41 16.50
N LYS A 72 -1.93 -2.15 15.99
CA LYS A 72 -2.67 -3.00 15.05
C LYS A 72 -1.92 -3.25 13.73
N PHE A 73 -1.13 -2.27 13.29
CA PHE A 73 -0.41 -2.33 12.02
C PHE A 73 1.08 -2.57 12.20
N LYS A 74 1.57 -2.79 13.43
CA LYS A 74 3.02 -2.94 13.69
C LYS A 74 3.67 -4.08 12.89
N ALA A 75 2.93 -5.18 12.68
CA ALA A 75 3.38 -6.34 11.92
C ALA A 75 2.78 -6.43 10.49
N THR A 76 1.81 -5.57 10.15
CA THR A 76 1.15 -5.60 8.84
C THR A 76 2.14 -5.17 7.75
N PRO A 77 2.33 -5.97 6.68
CA PRO A 77 3.12 -5.56 5.54
C PRO A 77 2.60 -4.25 4.91
N ILE A 78 3.51 -3.30 4.67
CA ILE A 78 3.20 -2.05 3.96
C ILE A 78 4.09 -1.98 2.73
N LEU A 79 3.50 -1.98 1.54
CA LEU A 79 4.19 -1.86 0.27
C LEU A 79 3.94 -0.49 -0.34
N ILE A 80 5.00 0.21 -0.74
CA ILE A 80 4.90 1.51 -1.41
C ILE A 80 5.00 1.32 -2.92
N LEU A 81 4.00 1.78 -3.67
CA LEU A 81 4.04 1.96 -5.11
C LEU A 81 4.63 3.35 -5.40
N THR A 82 5.64 3.44 -6.25
CA THR A 82 6.27 4.73 -6.55
C THR A 82 6.72 4.80 -8.00
N THR A 83 6.68 5.98 -8.60
CA THR A 83 7.33 6.25 -9.90
C THR A 83 8.82 6.53 -9.75
N GLU A 84 9.30 6.80 -8.54
CA GLU A 84 10.68 7.17 -8.26
C GLU A 84 11.50 5.98 -7.77
N SER A 85 12.59 5.69 -8.48
CA SER A 85 13.54 4.64 -8.08
C SER A 85 14.74 5.17 -7.29
N SER A 86 14.69 6.42 -6.82
CA SER A 86 15.82 7.08 -6.15
C SER A 86 16.16 6.40 -4.81
N ASP A 87 17.44 6.28 -4.51
CA ASP A 87 17.88 5.61 -3.28
C ASP A 87 17.50 6.39 -2.02
N GLN A 88 17.39 7.73 -2.11
CA GLN A 88 16.86 8.56 -1.02
C GLN A 88 15.42 8.22 -0.69
N MET A 89 14.54 8.06 -1.69
CA MET A 89 13.15 7.68 -1.45
C MET A 89 13.03 6.27 -0.86
N LYS A 90 13.86 5.33 -1.33
CA LYS A 90 13.93 3.98 -0.73
C LYS A 90 14.39 4.01 0.73
N GLN A 91 15.32 4.91 1.08
CA GLN A 91 15.76 5.08 2.47
C GLN A 91 14.65 5.70 3.31
N ALA A 92 13.96 6.72 2.80
CA ALA A 92 12.84 7.36 3.50
C ALA A 92 11.69 6.37 3.78
N GLY A 93 11.31 5.55 2.79
CA GLY A 93 10.29 4.51 2.96
C GLY A 93 10.70 3.44 3.97
N ARG A 94 11.97 2.99 3.95
CA ARG A 94 12.50 2.05 4.95
C ARG A 94 12.50 2.65 6.35
N ALA A 95 12.94 3.90 6.49
CA ALA A 95 12.93 4.61 7.77
C ALA A 95 11.51 4.83 8.31
N ALA A 96 10.52 4.98 7.44
CA ALA A 96 9.10 5.03 7.81
C ALA A 96 8.54 3.66 8.24
N GLY A 97 9.26 2.56 7.98
CA GLY A 97 8.85 1.20 8.32
C GLY A 97 8.11 0.47 7.20
N ALA A 98 8.24 0.88 5.93
CA ALA A 98 7.71 0.11 4.81
C ALA A 98 8.41 -1.25 4.69
N THR A 99 7.64 -2.28 4.33
CA THR A 99 8.13 -3.64 4.12
C THR A 99 8.84 -3.79 2.78
N GLY A 100 8.41 -3.04 1.77
CA GLY A 100 8.99 -3.07 0.43
C GLY A 100 8.41 -1.98 -0.46
N TRP A 101 8.92 -1.91 -1.69
CA TRP A 101 8.45 -0.98 -2.71
C TRP A 101 8.39 -1.64 -4.08
N LEU A 102 7.49 -1.14 -4.92
CA LEU A 102 7.35 -1.55 -6.31
C LEU A 102 7.33 -0.30 -7.20
N VAL A 103 8.23 -0.28 -8.19
CA VAL A 103 8.38 0.86 -9.10
C VAL A 103 7.35 0.76 -10.23
N LYS A 104 6.68 1.87 -10.54
CA LYS A 104 5.77 2.02 -11.68
C LYS A 104 6.56 2.35 -12.97
N PRO A 105 6.13 1.84 -14.14
CA PRO A 105 5.07 0.86 -14.34
C PRO A 105 5.51 -0.54 -13.87
N PHE A 106 4.56 -1.33 -13.37
CA PHE A 106 4.81 -2.70 -12.93
C PHE A 106 3.86 -3.69 -13.62
N ASP A 107 4.31 -4.94 -13.73
CA ASP A 107 3.49 -6.04 -14.18
C ASP A 107 2.47 -6.44 -13.08
N PRO A 108 1.16 -6.47 -13.37
CA PRO A 108 0.13 -6.94 -12.44
C PRO A 108 0.40 -8.34 -11.87
N ALA A 109 0.96 -9.26 -12.65
CA ALA A 109 1.32 -10.60 -12.17
C ALA A 109 2.45 -10.54 -11.12
N LYS A 110 3.44 -9.67 -11.35
CA LYS A 110 4.52 -9.42 -10.40
C LYS A 110 4.01 -8.79 -9.10
N LEU A 111 3.00 -7.92 -9.16
CA LEU A 111 2.36 -7.37 -7.96
C LEU A 111 1.77 -8.50 -7.08
N VAL A 112 1.03 -9.43 -7.69
CA VAL A 112 0.43 -10.57 -6.98
C VAL A 112 1.52 -11.47 -6.36
N GLU A 113 2.60 -11.73 -7.11
CA GLU A 113 3.72 -12.54 -6.62
C GLU A 113 4.40 -11.89 -5.39
N VAL A 114 4.67 -10.58 -5.45
CA VAL A 114 5.28 -9.85 -4.33
C VAL A 114 4.37 -9.87 -3.11
N ILE A 115 3.06 -9.65 -3.30
CA ILE A 115 2.08 -9.70 -2.21
C ILE A 115 2.03 -11.10 -1.58
N GLY A 116 2.04 -12.16 -2.39
CA GLY A 116 2.05 -13.54 -1.91
C GLY A 116 3.30 -13.91 -1.09
N LYS A 117 4.41 -13.20 -1.29
CA LYS A 117 5.65 -13.39 -0.49
C LYS A 117 5.60 -12.71 0.88
N VAL A 118 4.77 -11.69 1.06
CA VAL A 118 4.74 -10.88 2.29
C VAL A 118 3.49 -11.11 3.14
N ILE A 119 2.37 -11.49 2.53
CA ILE A 119 1.19 -11.98 3.25
C ILE A 119 1.49 -13.40 3.73
N ARG A 120 1.32 -13.63 5.04
CA ARG A 120 1.41 -14.95 5.69
C ARG A 120 0.03 -15.44 6.09
#